data_AF-B8MFE8-F1
#
_entry.id   AF-B8MFE8-F1
#
_cell.length_a   1.000
_cell.length_b   1.000
_cell.length_c   1.000
_cell.angle_alpha   90.00
_cell.angle_beta   90.00
_cell.angle_gamma   90.00
#
_symmetry.space_group_name_H-M   'P 1'
#
loop_
_entity.id
_entity.type
_entity.pdbx_description
1 polymer ?
#
loop_
_entity_poly.entity_id
_entity_poly.type
_entity_poly.pdbx_seq_one_letter_code
_entity_poly.pdbx_strand_id
1 'polypeptide(L)'
;MHILVVNDDGPPSQKLSPYIRPFVDALEDAGHRVSVAIPAASRSWIGKAHIIGASLTATYVHPDSFQEDGTWVEEDATEDHSKPAAVTTNSHLPPTPAASTEHLNVTGSAPVSPEDYWVVVTNGTPASCTQLGIYELFPDRGPIDLVISGPNHGRNASTIYNLSSGTVGGALEAATCGKRGIALSFGSKDEQPREVIAAAARLSTRVIEHLYRNWSDKVELYNLNVPMREDVESRPVRYTSALRNEWTKGSLYAEVGNHGTSDEDGDKDTLQRKGKPNRVRQFQWSTELSDIKKSLAESLRGTDARTVLDGYTSVTPLKANFWHPSGFSGDLQLDC
;
A
#
# COMPACT_ATOMS: atom_id res chain seq x y z
N MET A 1 -15.56 14.47 -7.40
CA MET A 1 -15.35 14.29 -5.94
C MET A 1 -13.99 14.85 -5.58
N HIS A 2 -13.74 15.16 -4.32
CA HIS A 2 -12.38 15.27 -3.78
C HIS A 2 -11.96 13.92 -3.19
N ILE A 3 -11.03 13.27 -3.86
CA ILE A 3 -10.56 11.91 -3.55
C ILE A 3 -9.18 11.99 -2.91
N LEU A 4 -9.03 11.39 -1.73
CA LEU A 4 -7.73 11.11 -1.15
C LEU A 4 -7.25 9.74 -1.65
N VAL A 5 -6.09 9.70 -2.30
CA VAL A 5 -5.41 8.46 -2.68
C VAL A 5 -4.26 8.20 -1.71
N VAL A 6 -4.23 7.00 -1.16
CA VAL A 6 -3.14 6.46 -0.33
C VAL A 6 -2.72 5.09 -0.91
N ASN A 7 -1.62 4.50 -0.46
CA ASN A 7 -1.28 3.11 -0.79
C ASN A 7 -0.38 2.49 0.30
N ASP A 8 0.02 1.23 0.09
CA ASP A 8 1.05 0.56 0.88
C ASP A 8 2.30 0.16 0.09
N ASP A 9 2.35 0.41 -1.22
CA ASP A 9 3.54 0.17 -2.03
C ASP A 9 4.57 1.31 -1.96
N GLY A 10 4.13 2.53 -1.60
CA GLY A 10 4.96 3.73 -1.53
C GLY A 10 4.97 4.55 -2.83
N PRO A 11 5.98 5.40 -3.03
CA PRO A 11 6.11 6.29 -4.20
C PRO A 11 6.07 5.54 -5.54
N PRO A 12 5.63 6.20 -6.63
CA PRO A 12 5.63 5.61 -7.98
C PRO A 12 6.99 4.99 -8.31
N SER A 13 6.99 3.72 -8.73
CA SER A 13 8.21 3.03 -9.16
C SER A 13 7.84 1.86 -10.06
N GLN A 14 8.72 1.50 -11.00
CA GLN A 14 8.45 0.39 -11.93
C GLN A 14 8.29 -0.95 -11.18
N LYS A 15 9.05 -1.14 -10.10
CA LYS A 15 9.11 -2.42 -9.39
C LYS A 15 8.08 -2.57 -8.27
N LEU A 16 7.91 -1.55 -7.43
CA LEU A 16 7.10 -1.66 -6.22
C LEU A 16 5.71 -1.06 -6.41
N SER A 17 5.61 0.11 -7.04
CA SER A 17 4.36 0.88 -7.15
C SER A 17 4.08 1.33 -8.60
N PRO A 18 3.95 0.39 -9.57
CA PRO A 18 3.82 0.76 -10.98
C PRO A 18 2.46 1.35 -11.34
N TYR A 19 1.47 1.27 -10.44
CA TYR A 19 0.06 1.52 -10.77
C TYR A 19 -0.52 2.81 -10.20
N ILE A 20 0.09 3.40 -9.17
CA ILE A 20 -0.50 4.56 -8.50
C ILE A 20 -0.57 5.80 -9.42
N ARG A 21 0.51 6.12 -10.14
CA ARG A 21 0.53 7.28 -11.04
C ARG A 21 -0.50 7.15 -12.18
N PRO A 22 -0.51 6.06 -12.98
CA PRO A 22 -1.54 5.87 -14.01
C PRO A 22 -2.98 5.89 -13.48
N PHE A 23 -3.20 5.45 -12.23
CA PHE A 23 -4.53 5.48 -11.62
C PHE A 23 -4.94 6.88 -11.16
N VAL A 24 -4.02 7.66 -10.57
CA VAL A 24 -4.25 9.07 -10.24
C VAL A 24 -4.59 9.86 -11.50
N ASP A 25 -3.79 9.70 -12.56
CA ASP A 25 -4.05 10.33 -13.86
C ASP A 25 -5.47 9.99 -14.37
N ALA A 26 -5.88 8.72 -14.28
CA ALA A 26 -7.21 8.29 -14.70
C ALA A 26 -8.38 8.83 -13.84
N LEU A 27 -8.13 9.20 -12.58
CA LEU A 27 -9.12 9.87 -11.73
C LEU A 27 -9.23 11.36 -12.10
N GLU A 28 -8.10 12.01 -12.35
CA GLU A 28 -8.03 13.42 -12.74
C GLU A 28 -8.64 13.64 -14.13
N ASP A 29 -8.34 12.76 -15.09
CA ASP A 29 -8.94 12.73 -16.42
C ASP A 29 -10.47 12.56 -16.37
N ALA A 30 -10.98 11.87 -15.35
CA ALA A 30 -12.41 11.73 -15.09
C ALA A 30 -13.03 12.96 -14.38
N GLY A 31 -12.24 14.00 -14.13
CA GLY A 31 -12.68 15.28 -13.55
C GLY A 31 -12.74 15.28 -12.02
N HIS A 32 -12.10 14.32 -11.34
CA HIS A 32 -12.00 14.34 -9.88
C HIS A 32 -10.84 15.21 -9.42
N ARG A 33 -11.01 15.89 -8.29
CA ARG A 33 -9.90 16.49 -7.57
C ARG A 33 -9.20 15.39 -6.78
N VAL A 34 -7.89 15.22 -6.96
CA VAL A 34 -7.12 14.17 -6.29
C VAL A 34 -6.06 14.77 -5.38
N SER A 35 -6.05 14.32 -4.12
CA SER A 35 -4.96 14.54 -3.18
C SER A 35 -4.28 13.21 -2.90
N VAL A 36 -2.93 13.18 -2.85
CA VAL A 36 -2.18 11.95 -2.67
C VAL A 36 -1.33 12.04 -1.41
N ALA A 37 -1.48 11.08 -0.49
CA ALA A 37 -0.65 10.94 0.69
C ALA A 37 -0.20 9.48 0.86
N ILE A 38 1.09 9.20 0.74
CA ILE A 38 1.63 7.84 0.65
C ILE A 38 2.84 7.66 1.57
N PRO A 39 3.09 6.45 2.09
CA PRO A 39 4.29 6.19 2.89
C PRO A 39 5.56 6.33 2.05
N ALA A 40 6.67 6.75 2.67
CA ALA A 40 7.97 6.89 1.99
C ALA A 40 8.61 5.56 1.53
N ALA A 41 8.09 4.44 2.00
CA ALA A 41 8.59 3.11 1.65
C ALA A 41 7.43 2.10 1.67
N SER A 42 7.63 0.95 1.02
CA SER A 42 6.65 -0.14 1.03
C SER A 42 6.33 -0.60 2.46
N ARG A 43 5.04 -0.79 2.72
CA ARG A 43 4.42 -1.24 3.96
C ARG A 43 3.51 -2.45 3.73
N SER A 44 3.82 -3.29 2.74
CA SER A 44 3.07 -4.54 2.54
C SER A 44 3.08 -5.40 3.82
N TRP A 45 2.00 -6.14 4.07
CA TRP A 45 1.80 -6.98 5.26
C TRP A 45 1.62 -6.25 6.61
N ILE A 46 1.46 -4.92 6.61
CA ILE A 46 1.33 -4.14 7.85
C ILE A 46 -0.09 -4.12 8.45
N GLY A 47 -1.12 -4.56 7.70
CA GLY A 47 -2.52 -4.46 8.09
C GLY A 47 -2.96 -3.00 8.35
N LYS A 48 -3.81 -2.80 9.38
CA LYS A 48 -4.24 -1.46 9.82
C LYS A 48 -3.44 -0.97 11.04
N ALA A 49 -2.14 -0.71 10.87
CA ALA A 49 -1.27 -0.27 11.96
C ALA A 49 -1.08 1.24 12.03
N HIS A 50 -0.97 1.77 13.25
CA HIS A 50 -0.36 3.07 13.57
C HIS A 50 0.90 2.80 14.42
N ILE A 51 2.01 3.44 14.10
CA ILE A 51 3.28 3.25 14.82
C ILE A 51 3.38 4.29 15.94
N ILE A 52 2.94 3.90 17.14
CA ILE A 52 2.99 4.79 18.32
C ILE A 52 4.44 5.11 18.68
N GLY A 53 4.73 6.37 18.93
CA GLY A 53 6.04 6.86 19.35
C GLY A 53 7.02 7.15 18.20
N ALA A 54 6.65 6.83 16.95
CA ALA A 54 7.40 7.28 15.79
C ALA A 54 6.89 8.65 15.33
N SER A 55 7.80 9.61 15.16
CA SER A 55 7.48 10.87 14.49
C SER A 55 7.27 10.63 12.98
N LEU A 56 6.26 11.29 12.43
CA LEU A 56 5.93 11.27 11.00
C LEU A 56 6.39 12.59 10.36
N THR A 57 6.97 12.50 9.16
CA THR A 57 7.40 13.69 8.40
C THR A 57 6.73 13.67 7.04
N ALA A 58 5.96 14.71 6.73
CA ALA A 58 5.31 14.90 5.44
C ALA A 58 6.22 15.72 4.51
N THR A 59 6.59 15.14 3.37
CA THR A 59 7.39 15.79 2.32
C THR A 59 6.50 16.02 1.11
N TYR A 60 6.44 17.25 0.61
CA TYR A 60 5.65 17.60 -0.57
C TYR A 60 6.52 17.46 -1.81
N VAL A 61 6.18 16.50 -2.67
CA VAL A 61 6.98 16.10 -3.84
C VAL A 61 6.15 16.32 -5.09
N HIS A 62 6.72 17.03 -6.07
CA HIS A 62 6.03 17.22 -7.34
C HIS A 62 5.93 15.86 -8.07
N PRO A 63 4.80 15.50 -8.69
CA PRO A 63 4.58 14.17 -9.28
C PRO A 63 5.62 13.80 -10.34
N ASP A 64 6.15 14.80 -11.05
CA ASP A 64 7.15 14.61 -12.10
C ASP A 64 8.60 14.53 -11.56
N SER A 65 8.79 14.72 -10.26
CA SER A 65 10.09 14.55 -9.59
C SER A 65 10.38 13.08 -9.23
N PHE A 66 9.39 12.19 -9.28
CA PHE A 66 9.56 10.76 -9.00
C PHE A 66 10.35 10.05 -10.09
N GLN A 67 11.32 9.25 -9.68
CA GLN A 67 12.16 8.41 -10.53
C GLN A 67 11.61 6.97 -10.61
N GLU A 68 12.10 6.19 -11.57
CA GLU A 68 11.62 4.81 -11.81
C GLU A 68 11.85 3.85 -10.62
N ASP A 69 12.80 4.17 -9.73
CA ASP A 69 13.11 3.38 -8.54
C ASP A 69 12.32 3.79 -7.29
N GLY A 70 11.47 4.82 -7.39
CA GLY A 70 10.67 5.35 -6.28
C GLY A 70 11.35 6.43 -5.45
N THR A 71 12.56 6.83 -5.81
CA THR A 71 13.21 8.03 -5.27
C THR A 71 12.66 9.28 -5.96
N TRP A 72 12.99 10.46 -5.45
CA TRP A 72 12.67 11.72 -6.10
C TRP A 72 13.83 12.69 -5.98
N VAL A 73 13.92 13.62 -6.94
CA VAL A 73 14.92 14.69 -6.89
C VAL A 73 14.39 15.79 -5.97
N GLU A 74 15.15 16.17 -4.96
CA GLU A 74 14.91 17.42 -4.24
C GLU A 74 15.44 18.55 -5.12
N GLU A 75 14.56 19.45 -5.58
CA GLU A 75 15.04 20.70 -6.16
C GLU A 75 15.68 21.50 -5.02
N ASP A 76 17.00 21.67 -5.08
CA ASP A 76 17.73 22.52 -4.14
C ASP A 76 17.10 23.92 -4.15
N ALA A 77 16.43 24.27 -3.07
CA ALA A 77 16.01 25.63 -2.81
C ALA A 77 17.29 26.48 -2.68
N THR A 78 17.66 27.14 -3.77
CA THR A 78 18.77 28.09 -3.93
C THR A 78 20.18 27.49 -3.77
N GLU A 79 20.82 27.17 -4.90
CA GLU A 79 22.28 27.03 -4.97
C GLU A 79 22.94 28.40 -4.64
N ASP A 80 23.41 28.57 -3.39
CA ASP A 80 24.56 29.43 -3.13
C ASP A 80 25.81 28.64 -3.57
N HIS A 81 26.41 29.02 -4.70
CA HIS A 81 27.56 28.36 -5.35
C HIS A 81 28.89 28.41 -4.54
N SER A 82 28.84 28.36 -3.21
CA SER A 82 30.02 28.50 -2.34
C SER A 82 30.38 27.23 -1.54
N LYS A 83 29.66 26.11 -1.68
CA LYS A 83 30.02 24.84 -1.00
C LYS A 83 29.81 23.60 -1.89
N PRO A 84 30.67 22.57 -1.77
CA PRO A 84 30.50 21.34 -2.53
C PRO A 84 29.22 20.61 -2.06
N ALA A 85 28.41 20.19 -3.02
CA ALA A 85 27.14 19.49 -2.82
C ALA A 85 27.30 18.24 -1.95
N ALA A 86 26.48 18.14 -0.91
CA ALA A 86 26.35 16.93 -0.12
C ALA A 86 25.28 16.04 -0.76
N VAL A 87 25.71 14.96 -1.42
CA VAL A 87 24.81 13.90 -1.87
C VAL A 87 24.30 13.17 -0.62
N THR A 88 23.05 13.39 -0.24
CA THR A 88 22.42 12.65 0.85
C THR A 88 21.75 11.39 0.28
N THR A 89 22.43 10.25 0.37
CA THR A 89 21.87 8.94 -0.02
C THR A 89 21.03 8.35 1.12
N ASN A 90 19.72 8.18 0.94
CA ASN A 90 18.92 7.30 1.81
C ASN A 90 18.90 5.88 1.21
N SER A 91 19.99 5.15 1.40
CA SER A 91 20.14 3.77 0.92
C SER A 91 19.86 2.75 2.03
N HIS A 92 18.81 1.95 1.86
CA HIS A 92 18.76 0.58 2.37
C HIS A 92 18.39 -0.35 1.22
N LEU A 93 19.34 -0.57 0.28
CA LEU A 93 19.45 -1.72 -0.64
C LEU A 93 20.85 -1.64 -1.33
N PRO A 94 21.48 -2.77 -1.71
CA PRO A 94 22.87 -2.80 -2.22
C PRO A 94 22.99 -2.39 -3.71
N PRO A 95 24.15 -1.91 -4.17
CA PRO A 95 24.30 -1.27 -5.48
C PRO A 95 24.57 -2.25 -6.63
N THR A 96 24.18 -1.91 -7.86
CA THR A 96 24.72 -2.45 -9.12
C THR A 96 24.66 -1.36 -10.21
N PRO A 97 25.54 -1.37 -11.24
CA PRO A 97 26.11 -0.15 -11.82
C PRO A 97 25.28 0.51 -12.93
N ALA A 98 25.56 1.80 -13.08
CA ALA A 98 24.95 2.78 -13.96
C ALA A 98 25.13 2.54 -15.46
N ALA A 99 24.12 2.93 -16.23
CA ALA A 99 24.24 3.29 -17.64
C ALA A 99 23.89 4.78 -17.79
N SER A 100 24.65 5.47 -18.64
CA SER A 100 24.66 6.91 -18.86
C SER A 100 23.47 7.42 -19.68
N THR A 101 22.93 8.58 -19.30
CA THR A 101 21.84 9.27 -20.02
C THR A 101 22.30 10.66 -20.46
N GLU A 102 22.12 10.99 -21.74
CA GLU A 102 22.35 12.32 -22.30
C GLU A 102 21.23 13.30 -21.93
N HIS A 103 21.63 14.55 -21.67
CA HIS A 103 20.78 15.65 -21.23
C HIS A 103 19.94 16.25 -22.36
N LEU A 104 18.63 16.31 -22.18
CA LEU A 104 17.73 17.19 -22.95
C LEU A 104 17.22 18.30 -22.01
N ASN A 105 17.70 19.52 -22.26
CA ASN A 105 17.23 20.75 -21.61
C ASN A 105 15.83 21.11 -22.13
N VAL A 106 14.86 21.23 -21.24
CA VAL A 106 13.59 21.92 -21.51
C VAL A 106 13.44 23.07 -20.53
N THR A 107 13.59 24.29 -21.04
CA THR A 107 13.39 25.54 -20.30
C THR A 107 11.92 25.96 -20.34
N GLY A 108 11.33 26.16 -19.15
CA GLY A 108 10.12 26.95 -18.94
C GLY A 108 9.08 26.28 -18.04
N SER A 109 9.18 26.44 -16.71
CA SER A 109 8.08 26.06 -15.80
C SER A 109 7.17 27.26 -15.54
N ALA A 110 5.87 27.06 -15.79
CA ALA A 110 4.82 27.90 -15.24
C ALA A 110 4.87 27.85 -13.70
N PRO A 111 4.31 28.84 -12.97
CA PRO A 111 4.26 28.77 -11.51
C PRO A 111 3.50 27.50 -11.08
N VAL A 112 4.23 26.57 -10.46
CA VAL A 112 3.68 25.31 -9.91
C VAL A 112 2.73 25.67 -8.78
N SER A 113 1.50 25.16 -8.83
CA SER A 113 0.55 25.38 -7.76
C SER A 113 0.91 24.48 -6.57
N PRO A 114 0.80 24.95 -5.32
CA PRO A 114 0.90 24.08 -4.14
C PRO A 114 -0.07 22.88 -4.18
N GLU A 115 -1.11 22.96 -5.02
CA GLU A 115 -2.11 21.92 -5.24
C GLU A 115 -1.60 20.73 -6.08
N ASP A 116 -0.44 20.86 -6.72
CA ASP A 116 0.11 19.86 -7.64
C ASP A 116 0.98 18.81 -6.92
N TYR A 117 1.29 19.00 -5.63
CA TYR A 117 2.22 18.13 -4.89
C TYR A 117 1.56 16.88 -4.30
N TRP A 118 2.27 15.76 -4.37
CA TRP A 118 1.99 14.56 -3.59
C TRP A 118 2.68 14.64 -2.25
N VAL A 119 2.09 14.05 -1.21
CA VAL A 119 2.69 14.00 0.13
C VAL A 119 3.29 12.63 0.40
N VAL A 120 4.59 12.59 0.59
CA VAL A 120 5.35 11.40 0.98
C VAL A 120 5.62 11.44 2.48
N VAL A 121 5.11 10.45 3.22
CA VAL A 121 5.15 10.41 4.69
C VAL A 121 6.22 9.43 5.17
N THR A 122 7.34 9.96 5.66
CA THR A 122 8.39 9.17 6.31
C THR A 122 7.88 8.61 7.63
N ASN A 123 8.22 7.34 7.91
CA ASN A 123 7.64 6.53 8.99
C ASN A 123 6.13 6.30 8.91
N GLY A 124 5.48 6.72 7.82
CA GLY A 124 4.06 6.53 7.61
C GLY A 124 3.67 5.06 7.41
N THR A 125 2.44 4.76 7.82
CA THR A 125 1.66 3.60 7.38
C THR A 125 0.52 4.08 6.48
N PRO A 126 -0.15 3.20 5.73
CA PRO A 126 -1.34 3.59 4.96
C PRO A 126 -2.42 4.22 5.86
N ALA A 127 -2.60 3.71 7.07
CA ALA A 127 -3.56 4.28 8.03
C ALA A 127 -3.14 5.68 8.50
N SER A 128 -1.87 5.91 8.83
CA SER A 128 -1.43 7.26 9.22
C SER A 128 -1.52 8.24 8.04
N CYS A 129 -1.21 7.81 6.82
CA CYS A 129 -1.36 8.63 5.61
C CYS A 129 -2.83 8.99 5.36
N THR A 130 -3.76 8.03 5.54
CA THR A 130 -5.20 8.31 5.49
C THR A 130 -5.61 9.36 6.50
N GLN A 131 -5.20 9.21 7.77
CA GLN A 131 -5.60 10.12 8.83
C GLN A 131 -5.03 11.54 8.61
N LEU A 132 -3.74 11.65 8.30
CA LEU A 132 -3.11 12.93 7.96
C LEU A 132 -3.74 13.56 6.72
N GLY A 133 -4.03 12.77 5.68
CA GLY A 133 -4.67 13.27 4.46
C GLY A 133 -6.11 13.76 4.67
N ILE A 134 -6.87 13.15 5.58
CA ILE A 134 -8.23 13.60 5.89
C ILE A 134 -8.23 14.90 6.70
N TYR A 135 -7.30 15.06 7.65
CA TYR A 135 -7.41 16.11 8.67
C TYR A 135 -6.37 17.24 8.56
N GLU A 136 -5.17 16.96 8.07
CA GLU A 136 -4.01 17.86 8.28
C GLU A 136 -3.35 18.34 6.98
N LEU A 137 -3.24 17.48 5.96
CA LEU A 137 -2.35 17.72 4.81
C LEU A 137 -2.94 18.59 3.71
N PHE A 138 -4.27 18.66 3.59
CA PHE A 138 -4.94 19.34 2.47
C PHE A 138 -6.02 20.34 2.92
N PRO A 139 -5.73 21.23 3.90
CA PRO A 139 -6.75 22.10 4.51
C PRO A 139 -7.43 23.03 3.49
N ASP A 140 -6.70 23.48 2.46
CA ASP A 140 -7.19 24.44 1.46
C ASP A 140 -7.88 23.79 0.26
N ARG A 141 -7.87 22.45 0.15
CA ARG A 141 -8.44 21.72 -1.01
C ARG A 141 -9.91 21.31 -0.81
N GLY A 142 -10.50 21.65 0.34
CA GLY A 142 -11.86 21.28 0.72
C GLY A 142 -11.97 19.85 1.27
N PRO A 143 -13.17 19.45 1.74
CA PRO A 143 -13.34 18.18 2.44
C PRO A 143 -13.07 16.98 1.54
N ILE A 144 -12.46 15.93 2.10
CA ILE A 144 -12.33 14.63 1.44
C ILE A 144 -13.70 13.94 1.40
N ASP A 145 -14.15 13.57 0.19
CA ASP A 145 -15.40 12.84 -0.07
C ASP A 145 -15.21 11.33 0.03
N LEU A 146 -14.07 10.84 -0.44
CA LEU A 146 -13.75 9.41 -0.60
C LEU A 146 -12.25 9.19 -0.39
N VAL A 147 -11.90 8.11 0.29
CA VAL A 147 -10.52 7.61 0.34
C VAL A 147 -10.40 6.36 -0.53
N ILE A 148 -9.42 6.36 -1.42
CA ILE A 148 -9.01 5.18 -2.18
C ILE A 148 -7.61 4.79 -1.70
N SER A 149 -7.48 3.55 -1.24
CA SER A 149 -6.20 2.97 -0.87
C SER A 149 -5.78 1.99 -1.96
N GLY A 150 -4.73 2.31 -2.71
CA GLY A 150 -4.24 1.55 -3.87
C GLY A 150 -4.07 2.42 -5.14
N PRO A 151 -3.87 1.78 -6.31
CA PRO A 151 -3.95 0.35 -6.54
C PRO A 151 -2.71 -0.36 -5.98
N ASN A 152 -2.94 -1.44 -5.22
CA ASN A 152 -1.86 -2.32 -4.78
C ASN A 152 -1.27 -3.12 -5.94
N HIS A 153 0.05 -3.27 -5.96
CA HIS A 153 0.76 -4.17 -6.84
C HIS A 153 0.52 -5.61 -6.39
N GLY A 154 -0.51 -6.27 -6.93
CA GLY A 154 -0.95 -7.61 -6.54
C GLY A 154 -2.35 -7.61 -5.93
N ARG A 155 -2.88 -8.79 -5.66
CA ARG A 155 -4.24 -8.97 -5.12
C ARG A 155 -4.27 -8.97 -3.59
N ASN A 156 -5.35 -8.41 -3.04
CA ASN A 156 -5.77 -8.56 -1.66
C ASN A 156 -7.11 -9.29 -1.65
N ALA A 157 -7.09 -10.61 -1.88
CA ALA A 157 -8.26 -11.47 -1.94
C ALA A 157 -8.06 -12.65 -0.99
N SER A 158 -9.10 -13.04 -0.25
CA SER A 158 -9.09 -13.91 0.92
C SER A 158 -8.82 -13.21 2.26
N THR A 159 -9.28 -13.83 3.36
CA THR A 159 -9.16 -13.32 4.73
C THR A 159 -7.71 -13.07 5.13
N ILE A 160 -6.80 -14.00 4.88
CA ILE A 160 -5.37 -13.83 5.23
C ILE A 160 -4.77 -12.60 4.57
N TYR A 161 -4.97 -12.42 3.25
CA TYR A 161 -4.43 -11.25 2.56
C TYR A 161 -5.12 -9.97 3.01
N ASN A 162 -6.45 -9.98 3.16
CA ASN A 162 -7.20 -8.80 3.60
C ASN A 162 -6.77 -8.32 4.99
N LEU A 163 -6.56 -9.22 5.94
CA LEU A 163 -6.17 -8.87 7.32
C LEU A 163 -4.73 -8.35 7.42
N SER A 164 -3.84 -8.82 6.56
CA SER A 164 -2.44 -8.36 6.51
C SER A 164 -2.24 -7.17 5.57
N SER A 165 -3.21 -6.81 4.74
CA SER A 165 -3.05 -5.79 3.71
C SER A 165 -2.97 -4.37 4.29
N GLY A 166 -1.91 -3.64 3.95
CA GLY A 166 -1.83 -2.21 4.20
C GLY A 166 -2.82 -1.43 3.33
N THR A 167 -3.05 -1.89 2.10
CA THR A 167 -4.08 -1.36 1.21
C THR A 167 -5.47 -1.39 1.86
N VAL A 168 -5.89 -2.55 2.37
CA VAL A 168 -7.16 -2.68 3.09
C VAL A 168 -7.13 -1.87 4.39
N GLY A 169 -5.99 -1.82 5.07
CA GLY A 169 -5.75 -0.98 6.25
C GLY A 169 -6.05 0.51 6.01
N GLY A 170 -5.60 1.08 4.89
CA GLY A 170 -5.88 2.49 4.55
C GLY A 170 -7.38 2.77 4.36
N ALA A 171 -8.10 1.85 3.72
CA ALA A 171 -9.56 1.95 3.55
C ALA A 171 -10.34 1.71 4.85
N LEU A 172 -9.86 0.80 5.71
CA LEU A 172 -10.41 0.59 7.05
C LEU A 172 -10.24 1.85 7.91
N GLU A 173 -9.09 2.52 7.81
CA GLU A 173 -8.88 3.76 8.55
C GLU A 173 -9.87 4.85 8.12
N ALA A 174 -10.12 4.98 6.81
CA ALA A 174 -11.11 5.91 6.29
C ALA A 174 -12.51 5.64 6.89
N ALA A 175 -12.94 4.37 6.90
CA ALA A 175 -14.20 3.97 7.52
C ALA A 175 -14.26 4.33 9.00
N THR A 176 -13.18 4.08 9.76
CA THR A 176 -13.11 4.45 11.19
C THR A 176 -13.06 5.96 11.42
N CYS A 177 -12.65 6.76 10.43
CA CYS A 177 -12.76 8.21 10.42
C CYS A 177 -14.12 8.73 9.95
N GLY A 178 -15.12 7.86 9.72
CA GLY A 178 -16.43 8.24 9.23
C GLY A 178 -16.44 8.64 7.74
N LYS A 179 -15.41 8.27 6.99
CA LYS A 179 -15.30 8.49 5.53
C LYS A 179 -15.54 7.18 4.78
N ARG A 180 -16.02 7.28 3.54
CA ARG A 180 -16.10 6.13 2.64
C ARG A 180 -14.68 5.70 2.25
N GLY A 181 -14.40 4.40 2.33
CA GLY A 181 -13.10 3.83 1.97
C GLY A 181 -13.22 2.76 0.89
N ILE A 182 -12.34 2.80 -0.11
CA ILE A 182 -12.20 1.72 -1.10
C ILE A 182 -10.74 1.25 -1.10
N ALA A 183 -10.50 -0.02 -0.83
CA ALA A 183 -9.22 -0.66 -1.12
C ALA A 183 -9.24 -1.16 -2.57
N LEU A 184 -8.20 -0.85 -3.35
CA LEU A 184 -8.08 -1.20 -4.76
C LEU A 184 -6.80 -2.00 -4.98
N SER A 185 -6.92 -3.13 -5.67
CA SER A 185 -5.81 -4.05 -5.92
C SER A 185 -5.78 -4.47 -7.38
N PHE A 186 -4.62 -4.33 -8.04
CA PHE A 186 -4.39 -4.77 -9.41
C PHE A 186 -3.71 -6.13 -9.38
N GLY A 187 -4.42 -7.17 -9.81
CA GLY A 187 -4.20 -8.57 -9.49
C GLY A 187 -3.03 -9.25 -10.21
N SER A 188 -1.88 -8.59 -10.38
CA SER A 188 -0.65 -9.16 -10.92
C SER A 188 0.57 -8.63 -10.16
N LYS A 189 1.61 -9.46 -10.03
CA LYS A 189 2.95 -9.08 -9.54
C LYS A 189 3.97 -9.01 -10.68
N ASP A 190 3.56 -9.39 -11.88
CA ASP A 190 4.38 -9.36 -13.08
C ASP A 190 4.22 -7.99 -13.76
N GLU A 191 5.24 -7.55 -14.50
CA GLU A 191 5.15 -6.34 -15.32
C GLU A 191 3.97 -6.44 -16.31
N GLN A 192 3.23 -5.34 -16.45
CA GLN A 192 2.02 -5.29 -17.27
C GLN A 192 2.19 -4.29 -18.42
N PRO A 193 1.64 -4.58 -19.61
CA PRO A 193 1.59 -3.60 -20.68
C PRO A 193 0.85 -2.34 -20.26
N ARG A 194 1.32 -1.18 -20.74
CA ARG A 194 0.76 0.14 -20.39
C ARG A 194 -0.75 0.24 -20.67
N GLU A 195 -1.21 -0.35 -21.78
CA GLU A 195 -2.64 -0.40 -22.14
C GLU A 195 -3.48 -1.24 -21.17
N VAL A 196 -2.92 -2.32 -20.62
CA VAL A 196 -3.61 -3.16 -19.61
C VAL A 196 -3.77 -2.38 -18.30
N ILE A 197 -2.73 -1.64 -17.90
CA ILE A 197 -2.78 -0.78 -16.71
C ILE A 197 -3.83 0.32 -16.89
N ALA A 198 -3.82 1.00 -18.04
CA ALA A 198 -4.78 2.04 -18.36
C ALA A 198 -6.22 1.50 -18.40
N ALA A 199 -6.44 0.32 -18.99
CA ALA A 199 -7.74 -0.34 -19.01
C ALA A 199 -8.24 -0.68 -17.59
N ALA A 200 -7.37 -1.21 -16.72
CA ALA A 200 -7.69 -1.49 -15.32
C ALA A 200 -8.01 -0.21 -14.54
N ALA A 201 -7.26 0.87 -14.74
CA ALA A 201 -7.50 2.18 -14.13
C ALA A 201 -8.85 2.76 -14.55
N ARG A 202 -9.16 2.80 -15.86
CA ARG A 202 -10.46 3.28 -16.37
C ARG A 202 -11.64 2.48 -15.84
N LEU A 203 -11.53 1.14 -15.82
CA LEU A 203 -12.58 0.30 -15.23
C LEU A 203 -12.75 0.62 -13.75
N SER A 204 -11.65 0.74 -13.01
CA SER A 204 -11.67 1.02 -11.58
C SER A 204 -12.35 2.35 -11.28
N THR A 205 -12.01 3.41 -12.01
CA THR A 205 -12.68 4.71 -11.90
C THR A 205 -14.20 4.58 -12.09
N ARG A 206 -14.65 3.89 -13.16
CA ARG A 206 -16.10 3.68 -13.39
C ARG A 206 -16.79 2.91 -12.27
N VAL A 207 -16.16 1.85 -11.76
CA VAL A 207 -16.71 1.04 -10.66
C VAL A 207 -16.77 1.87 -9.38
N ILE A 208 -15.72 2.64 -9.08
CA ILE A 208 -15.64 3.49 -7.88
C ILE A 208 -16.70 4.58 -7.89
N GLU A 209 -16.88 5.27 -9.02
CA GLU A 209 -17.95 6.26 -9.18
C GLU A 209 -19.34 5.65 -9.02
N HIS A 210 -19.54 4.43 -9.55
CA HIS A 210 -20.80 3.71 -9.38
C HIS A 210 -21.05 3.36 -7.90
N LEU A 211 -20.06 2.81 -7.20
CA LEU A 211 -20.16 2.45 -5.79
C LEU A 211 -20.39 3.69 -4.91
N TYR A 212 -19.70 4.80 -5.19
CA TYR A 212 -19.89 6.05 -4.45
C TYR A 212 -21.32 6.59 -4.59
N ARG A 213 -21.87 6.61 -5.82
CA ARG A 213 -23.25 7.07 -6.07
C ARG A 213 -24.31 6.14 -5.46
N ASN A 214 -24.01 4.85 -5.34
CA ASN A 214 -24.95 3.81 -4.90
C ASN A 214 -24.49 3.13 -3.61
N TRP A 215 -23.87 3.89 -2.71
CA TRP A 215 -23.29 3.32 -1.49
C TRP A 215 -24.37 2.81 -0.54
N SER A 216 -24.30 1.53 -0.18
CA SER A 216 -25.23 0.90 0.76
C SER A 216 -24.95 1.30 2.20
N ASP A 217 -25.98 1.56 2.98
CA ASP A 217 -25.93 1.87 4.42
C ASP A 217 -25.34 0.72 5.26
N LYS A 218 -25.36 -0.50 4.72
CA LYS A 218 -24.79 -1.70 5.36
C LYS A 218 -23.29 -1.87 5.15
N VAL A 219 -22.68 -1.04 4.30
CA VAL A 219 -21.29 -1.19 3.87
C VAL A 219 -20.46 -0.01 4.37
N GLU A 220 -19.34 -0.28 5.02
CA GLU A 220 -18.46 0.77 5.56
C GLU A 220 -17.25 1.00 4.64
N LEU A 221 -16.81 -0.05 3.95
CA LEU A 221 -15.76 0.02 2.92
C LEU A 221 -15.96 -1.07 1.85
N TYR A 222 -15.35 -0.88 0.69
CA TYR A 222 -15.23 -1.94 -0.33
C TYR A 222 -13.77 -2.36 -0.53
N ASN A 223 -13.55 -3.64 -0.80
CA ASN A 223 -12.28 -4.17 -1.29
C ASN A 223 -12.44 -4.65 -2.74
N LEU A 224 -11.73 -4.01 -3.66
CA LEU A 224 -11.77 -4.24 -5.10
C LEU A 224 -10.50 -4.98 -5.54
N ASN A 225 -10.69 -6.07 -6.28
CA ASN A 225 -9.61 -6.77 -6.95
C ASN A 225 -9.88 -6.83 -8.45
N VAL A 226 -9.02 -6.18 -9.22
CA VAL A 226 -9.13 -6.05 -10.68
C VAL A 226 -8.07 -6.94 -11.34
N PRO A 227 -8.43 -7.93 -12.17
CA PRO A 227 -7.45 -8.76 -12.85
C PRO A 227 -6.75 -7.95 -13.97
N MET A 228 -5.43 -8.06 -14.07
CA MET A 228 -4.65 -7.36 -15.11
C MET A 228 -4.76 -8.11 -16.44
N ARG A 229 -5.64 -7.62 -17.32
CA ARG A 229 -5.96 -8.24 -18.62
C ARG A 229 -6.34 -7.17 -19.64
N GLU A 230 -6.08 -7.45 -20.92
CA GLU A 230 -6.49 -6.58 -22.02
C GLU A 230 -8.02 -6.44 -22.11
N ASP A 231 -8.76 -7.55 -21.89
CA ASP A 231 -10.22 -7.57 -22.01
C ASP A 231 -10.96 -7.09 -20.75
N VAL A 232 -10.24 -6.60 -19.71
CA VAL A 232 -10.79 -6.34 -18.36
C VAL A 232 -12.03 -5.46 -18.37
N GLU A 233 -12.09 -4.44 -19.22
CA GLU A 233 -13.21 -3.49 -19.29
C GLU A 233 -14.52 -4.09 -19.80
N SER A 234 -14.43 -5.20 -20.55
CA SER A 234 -15.58 -5.91 -21.12
C SER A 234 -16.08 -7.05 -20.23
N ARG A 235 -15.34 -7.39 -19.17
CA ARG A 235 -15.64 -8.52 -18.32
C ARG A 235 -16.58 -8.13 -17.17
N PRO A 236 -17.41 -9.07 -16.68
CA PRO A 236 -18.27 -8.83 -15.53
C PRO A 236 -17.53 -8.33 -14.29
N VAL A 237 -18.12 -7.34 -13.62
CA VAL A 237 -17.82 -6.92 -12.25
C VAL A 237 -18.81 -7.61 -11.32
N ARG A 238 -18.34 -8.22 -10.22
CA ARG A 238 -19.19 -9.04 -9.34
C ARG A 238 -19.01 -8.68 -7.87
N TYR A 239 -20.15 -8.64 -7.16
CA TYR A 239 -20.12 -8.69 -5.70
C TYR A 239 -19.66 -10.06 -5.21
N THR A 240 -18.83 -10.06 -4.17
CA THR A 240 -18.19 -11.27 -3.64
C THR A 240 -18.15 -11.29 -2.12
N SER A 241 -17.97 -12.48 -1.55
CA SER A 241 -17.52 -12.64 -0.16
C SER A 241 -16.02 -12.88 -0.10
N ALA A 242 -15.37 -12.49 1.00
CA ALA A 242 -13.98 -12.85 1.22
C ALA A 242 -13.84 -14.36 1.43
N LEU A 243 -12.93 -15.03 0.70
CA LEU A 243 -12.60 -16.42 0.97
C LEU A 243 -11.99 -16.55 2.37
N ARG A 244 -12.64 -17.31 3.25
CA ARG A 244 -12.05 -17.69 4.54
C ARG A 244 -10.97 -18.75 4.31
N ASN A 245 -9.74 -18.45 4.70
CA ASN A 245 -8.61 -19.38 4.69
C ASN A 245 -7.75 -19.22 5.95
N GLU A 246 -6.99 -20.29 6.27
CA GLU A 246 -6.21 -20.41 7.50
C GLU A 246 -4.82 -20.96 7.16
N TRP A 247 -3.85 -20.69 8.04
CA TRP A 247 -2.51 -21.26 7.91
C TRP A 247 -2.54 -22.73 8.32
N THR A 248 -2.32 -23.65 7.38
CA THR A 248 -2.39 -25.09 7.66
C THR A 248 -1.04 -25.73 7.93
N LYS A 249 0.07 -25.10 7.54
CA LYS A 249 1.43 -25.58 7.78
C LYS A 249 2.40 -24.43 7.98
N GLY A 250 3.42 -24.69 8.80
CA GLY A 250 4.63 -23.89 8.86
C GLY A 250 4.50 -22.57 9.62
N SER A 251 5.55 -21.75 9.49
CA SER A 251 5.71 -20.43 10.05
C SER A 251 5.98 -19.46 8.89
N LEU A 252 5.63 -18.18 9.05
CA LEU A 252 6.02 -17.16 8.06
C LEU A 252 7.53 -16.84 8.10
N TYR A 253 8.21 -17.35 9.12
CA TYR A 253 9.61 -17.12 9.39
C TYR A 253 10.38 -18.43 9.55
N ALA A 254 11.63 -18.43 9.07
CA ALA A 254 12.61 -19.48 9.32
C ALA A 254 13.76 -18.92 10.15
N GLU A 255 14.33 -19.74 11.03
CA GLU A 255 15.53 -19.38 11.79
C GLU A 255 16.71 -19.25 10.82
N VAL A 256 17.46 -18.16 10.94
CA VAL A 256 18.69 -17.95 10.18
C VAL A 256 19.74 -18.86 10.81
N GLY A 257 20.14 -19.92 10.09
CA GLY A 257 21.20 -20.80 10.55
C GLY A 257 22.52 -20.04 10.64
N ASN A 258 23.28 -20.23 11.74
CA ASN A 258 24.69 -19.82 11.80
C ASN A 258 25.48 -20.65 10.78
N HIS A 259 25.44 -20.27 9.50
CA HIS A 259 26.54 -20.61 8.60
C HIS A 259 27.73 -19.79 9.08
N GLY A 260 28.68 -20.48 9.72
CA GLY A 260 29.76 -19.89 10.48
C GLY A 260 30.43 -18.72 9.75
N THR A 261 30.21 -17.51 10.26
CA THR A 261 31.24 -16.48 10.20
C THR A 261 32.27 -16.90 11.22
N SER A 262 33.37 -17.45 10.72
CA SER A 262 34.66 -17.45 11.38
C SER A 262 34.87 -16.12 12.10
N ASP A 263 35.29 -16.22 13.35
CA ASP A 263 35.85 -15.14 14.14
C ASP A 263 36.77 -14.26 13.26
N GLU A 264 36.47 -12.97 13.19
CA GLU A 264 37.43 -11.86 13.00
C GLU A 264 36.65 -10.55 12.92
N ASP A 265 36.45 -9.89 14.07
CA ASP A 265 37.14 -8.63 14.31
C ASP A 265 36.89 -8.15 15.73
N GLY A 266 37.98 -7.89 16.43
CA GLY A 266 37.97 -7.46 17.81
C GLY A 266 37.60 -5.99 17.94
N ASP A 267 36.75 -5.68 18.91
CA ASP A 267 36.90 -4.44 19.66
C ASP A 267 36.79 -4.74 21.15
N LYS A 268 37.88 -4.48 21.86
CA LYS A 268 37.99 -4.65 23.31
C LYS A 268 37.55 -3.35 23.96
N ASP A 269 36.25 -3.22 24.24
CA ASP A 269 35.81 -2.30 25.29
C ASP A 269 35.19 -3.08 26.45
N THR A 270 36.02 -3.33 27.45
CA THR A 270 35.66 -4.05 28.68
C THR A 270 34.92 -3.13 29.65
N LEU A 271 33.60 -3.08 29.53
CA LEU A 271 32.70 -2.74 30.65
C LEU A 271 32.06 -4.03 31.18
N GLN A 272 32.56 -4.49 32.33
CA GLN A 272 32.06 -5.69 33.02
C GLN A 272 30.60 -5.52 33.47
N ARG A 273 29.65 -5.86 32.60
CA ARG A 273 28.25 -6.10 33.01
C ARG A 273 28.13 -7.52 33.56
N LYS A 274 28.03 -7.65 34.89
CA LYS A 274 27.62 -8.90 35.56
C LYS A 274 26.16 -9.22 35.21
N GLY A 275 25.96 -10.12 34.25
CA GLY A 275 24.68 -10.72 33.91
C GLY A 275 24.89 -12.04 33.17
N LYS A 276 23.94 -12.98 33.28
CA LYS A 276 23.96 -14.19 32.43
C LYS A 276 23.85 -13.76 30.96
N PRO A 277 24.60 -14.36 30.02
CA PRO A 277 24.51 -14.00 28.62
C PRO A 277 23.08 -14.27 28.11
N ASN A 278 22.53 -13.31 27.35
CA ASN A 278 21.25 -13.49 26.70
C ASN A 278 21.37 -14.50 25.56
N ARG A 279 20.40 -15.38 25.41
CA ARG A 279 20.28 -16.25 24.23
C ARG A 279 19.59 -15.46 23.12
N VAL A 280 20.26 -15.31 21.99
CA VAL A 280 19.72 -14.64 20.79
C VAL A 280 19.45 -15.68 19.71
N ARG A 281 18.30 -15.58 19.05
CA ARG A 281 17.92 -16.36 17.87
C ARG A 281 17.40 -15.38 16.82
N GLN A 282 17.84 -15.52 15.57
CA GLN A 282 17.45 -14.63 14.49
C GLN A 282 16.54 -15.37 13.51
N PHE A 283 15.51 -14.69 13.02
CA PHE A 283 14.54 -15.24 12.10
C PHE A 283 14.37 -14.29 10.92
N GLN A 284 14.16 -14.86 9.73
CA GLN A 284 13.89 -14.11 8.51
C GLN A 284 12.57 -14.54 7.90
N TRP A 285 11.93 -13.63 7.16
CA TRP A 285 10.74 -13.94 6.38
C TRP A 285 11.05 -15.04 5.36
N SER A 286 10.35 -16.17 5.45
CA SER A 286 10.59 -17.36 4.64
C SER A 286 9.27 -18.12 4.46
N THR A 287 8.29 -17.43 3.88
CA THR A 287 6.93 -17.96 3.76
C THR A 287 6.81 -19.05 2.70
N GLU A 288 6.31 -20.21 3.11
CA GLU A 288 5.82 -21.23 2.19
C GLU A 288 4.31 -21.07 1.97
N LEU A 289 3.94 -20.39 0.88
CA LEU A 289 2.55 -20.05 0.57
C LEU A 289 1.82 -21.14 -0.25
N SER A 290 2.35 -22.35 -0.32
CA SER A 290 1.81 -23.43 -1.16
C SER A 290 0.39 -23.83 -0.76
N ASP A 291 0.12 -23.96 0.53
CA ASP A 291 -1.22 -24.25 1.06
C ASP A 291 -2.21 -23.12 0.78
N ILE A 292 -1.77 -21.85 0.87
CA ILE A 292 -2.60 -20.69 0.52
C ILE A 292 -2.95 -20.69 -0.96
N LYS A 293 -1.96 -20.92 -1.84
CA LYS A 293 -2.20 -21.02 -3.29
C LYS A 293 -3.18 -22.13 -3.62
N LYS A 294 -3.07 -23.28 -2.95
CA LYS A 294 -4.02 -24.39 -3.09
C LYS A 294 -5.44 -23.99 -2.67
N SER A 295 -5.59 -23.37 -1.49
CA SER A 295 -6.88 -22.87 -1.00
C SER A 295 -7.52 -21.86 -1.96
N LEU A 296 -6.72 -20.97 -2.56
CA LEU A 296 -7.20 -20.05 -3.59
C LEU A 296 -7.68 -20.80 -4.85
N ALA A 297 -6.93 -21.80 -5.32
CA ALA A 297 -7.30 -22.57 -6.52
C ALA A 297 -8.61 -23.38 -6.33
N GLU A 298 -8.82 -23.90 -5.12
CA GLU A 298 -9.99 -24.70 -4.72
C GLU A 298 -11.18 -23.83 -4.27
N SER A 299 -11.04 -22.49 -4.28
CA SER A 299 -12.05 -21.57 -3.80
C SER A 299 -13.38 -21.67 -4.56
N LEU A 300 -14.49 -21.52 -3.83
CA LEU A 300 -15.83 -21.64 -4.38
C LEU A 300 -16.23 -20.37 -5.16
N ARG A 301 -17.10 -20.54 -6.17
CA ARG A 301 -17.72 -19.42 -6.89
C ARG A 301 -18.44 -18.48 -5.91
N GLY A 302 -18.36 -17.18 -6.19
CA GLY A 302 -18.90 -16.13 -5.32
C GLY A 302 -17.88 -15.58 -4.31
N THR A 303 -16.74 -16.25 -4.12
CA THR A 303 -15.63 -15.67 -3.37
C THR A 303 -14.82 -14.69 -4.22
N ASP A 304 -14.15 -13.75 -3.56
CA ASP A 304 -13.20 -12.80 -4.15
C ASP A 304 -12.07 -13.52 -4.89
N ALA A 305 -11.42 -14.47 -4.22
CA ALA A 305 -10.35 -15.29 -4.76
C ALA A 305 -10.74 -15.99 -6.06
N ARG A 306 -11.90 -16.68 -6.07
CA ARG A 306 -12.35 -17.41 -7.26
C ARG A 306 -12.69 -16.45 -8.40
N THR A 307 -13.35 -15.34 -8.08
CA THR A 307 -13.80 -14.35 -9.07
C THR A 307 -12.61 -13.74 -9.82
N VAL A 308 -11.54 -13.39 -9.11
CA VAL A 308 -10.30 -12.86 -9.72
C VAL A 308 -9.60 -13.94 -10.54
N LEU A 309 -9.52 -15.19 -10.04
CA LEU A 309 -8.93 -16.31 -10.78
C LEU A 309 -9.68 -16.62 -12.08
N ASP A 310 -10.99 -16.44 -12.10
CA ASP A 310 -11.82 -16.58 -13.30
C ASP A 310 -11.70 -15.37 -14.26
N GLY A 311 -10.85 -14.39 -13.93
CA GLY A 311 -10.61 -13.19 -14.74
C GLY A 311 -11.73 -12.16 -14.63
N TYR A 312 -12.46 -12.10 -13.53
CA TYR A 312 -13.51 -11.09 -13.29
C TYR A 312 -13.10 -10.12 -12.18
N THR A 313 -13.60 -8.89 -12.25
CA THR A 313 -13.40 -7.91 -11.17
C THR A 313 -14.27 -8.27 -9.98
N SER A 314 -13.66 -8.38 -8.81
CA SER A 314 -14.32 -8.65 -7.53
C SER A 314 -14.54 -7.35 -6.76
N VAL A 315 -15.73 -7.20 -6.18
CA VAL A 315 -16.15 -6.12 -5.29
C VAL A 315 -16.66 -6.75 -4.00
N THR A 316 -15.85 -6.70 -2.94
CA THR A 316 -16.24 -7.26 -1.64
C THR A 316 -16.70 -6.14 -0.71
N PRO A 317 -17.99 -6.04 -0.37
CA PRO A 317 -18.46 -5.14 0.69
C PRO A 317 -17.98 -5.63 2.06
N LEU A 318 -17.45 -4.71 2.88
CA LEU A 318 -16.90 -5.01 4.20
C LEU A 318 -17.43 -4.05 5.27
N LYS A 319 -17.22 -4.46 6.53
CA LYS A 319 -17.37 -3.62 7.72
C LYS A 319 -16.01 -3.45 8.39
N ALA A 320 -15.75 -2.28 8.94
CA ALA A 320 -14.56 -1.95 9.70
C ALA A 320 -14.74 -2.32 11.18
N ASN A 321 -15.08 -3.58 11.44
CA ASN A 321 -15.25 -4.10 12.80
C ASN A 321 -14.70 -5.52 12.95
N PHE A 322 -14.50 -5.93 14.20
CA PHE A 322 -14.38 -7.34 14.50
C PHE A 322 -15.78 -7.95 14.57
N TRP A 323 -15.99 -9.02 13.82
CA TRP A 323 -17.25 -9.76 13.87
C TRP A 323 -17.32 -10.59 15.15
N HIS A 324 -18.41 -10.47 15.91
CA HIS A 324 -18.65 -11.27 17.11
C HIS A 324 -19.66 -12.40 16.81
N PRO A 325 -19.37 -13.64 17.23
CA PRO A 325 -20.33 -14.73 17.10
C PRO A 325 -21.57 -14.47 17.97
N SER A 326 -22.76 -14.83 17.48
CA SER A 326 -23.98 -14.79 18.26
C SER A 326 -23.96 -15.81 19.40
N GLY A 327 -24.65 -15.54 20.51
CA GLY A 327 -24.82 -16.47 21.63
C GLY A 327 -23.82 -16.32 22.78
N PHE A 328 -22.90 -15.36 22.70
CA PHE A 328 -21.98 -15.00 23.79
C PHE A 328 -22.43 -13.67 24.41
N SER A 329 -23.20 -13.74 25.50
CA SER A 329 -23.70 -12.58 26.24
C SER A 329 -23.84 -12.90 27.73
N GLY A 330 -23.66 -11.91 28.60
CA GLY A 330 -23.74 -12.08 30.06
C GLY A 330 -22.41 -12.50 30.69
N ASP A 331 -22.45 -12.90 31.95
CA ASP A 331 -21.27 -13.19 32.75
C ASP A 331 -20.56 -14.47 32.28
N LEU A 332 -19.24 -14.40 32.09
CA LEU A 332 -18.39 -15.56 31.89
C LEU A 332 -18.25 -16.30 33.23
N GLN A 333 -18.91 -17.45 33.35
CA GLN A 333 -18.80 -18.31 34.52
C GLN A 333 -17.43 -19.01 34.51
N LEU A 334 -16.64 -18.81 35.57
CA LEU A 334 -15.38 -19.51 35.79
C LEU A 334 -15.63 -20.65 36.78
N ASP A 335 -15.06 -21.82 36.53
CA ASP A 335 -15.12 -22.92 37.49
C ASP A 335 -14.36 -22.51 38.78
N CYS A 336 -15.04 -22.66 39.91
CA CYS A 336 -14.51 -22.43 41.26
C CYS A 336 -13.65 -23.58 41.75
#